data_AF-A0A7X7BY90-F1
#
_entry.id   AF-A0A7X7BY90-F1
#
_cell.length_a   1.000
_cell.length_b   1.000
_cell.length_c   1.000
_cell.angle_alpha   90.00
_cell.angle_beta   90.00
_cell.angle_gamma   90.00
#
_symmetry.space_group_name_H-M   'P 1'
#
loop_
_entity.id
_entity.type
_entity.pdbx_description
1 polymer ?
#
loop_
_entity_poly.entity_id
_entity_poly.type
_entity_poly.pdbx_seq_one_letter_code
_entity_poly.pdbx_strand_id
1 'polypeptide(L)'
;MLKNISALAEKFTNAEEVRKELKRVQSIKCRLKKQKAREDYEARMKEVLEYEQALKEVRDYFEPKKKPVTQFTWDDIQQLDYEETMKAIKSIQSKKCNVQFLTERIEDNVEYQKACEIEQMLLEHKKNIKPVEDTVVRKSEIKNLIEHLEGLEPKVDRDYVIDLLRKLM
;
A
#
# COMPACT_ATOMS: atom_id res chain seq x y z
N MET A 1 -11.72 25.00 0.57
CA MET A 1 -11.71 23.61 0.07
C MET A 1 -11.64 22.58 1.20
N LEU A 2 -10.74 22.70 2.18
CA LEU A 2 -10.63 21.76 3.33
C LEU A 2 -11.91 21.60 4.19
N LYS A 3 -12.70 22.68 4.39
CA LYS A 3 -13.93 22.64 5.20
C LYS A 3 -15.04 21.75 4.62
N ASN A 4 -15.03 21.47 3.31
CA ASN A 4 -16.01 20.58 2.70
C ASN A 4 -15.61 19.10 2.87
N ILE A 5 -14.32 18.82 3.03
CA ILE A 5 -13.80 17.45 3.13
C ILE A 5 -14.05 16.87 4.52
N SER A 6 -13.88 17.66 5.58
CA SER A 6 -14.19 17.19 6.95
C SER A 6 -15.67 16.88 7.11
N ALA A 7 -16.55 17.77 6.63
CA ALA A 7 -18.00 17.55 6.64
C ALA A 7 -18.45 16.40 5.72
N LEU A 8 -17.66 16.03 4.71
CA LEU A 8 -17.92 14.86 3.89
C LEU A 8 -17.39 13.58 4.56
N ALA A 9 -16.23 13.65 5.21
CA ALA A 9 -15.61 12.55 5.93
C ALA A 9 -16.46 12.13 7.14
N GLU A 10 -17.08 13.08 7.84
CA GLU A 10 -18.05 12.81 8.93
C GLU A 10 -19.27 12.00 8.48
N LYS A 11 -19.58 11.96 7.17
CA LYS A 11 -20.70 11.18 6.61
C LYS A 11 -20.34 9.73 6.33
N PHE A 12 -19.06 9.36 6.39
CA PHE A 12 -18.59 8.01 6.13
C PHE A 12 -17.95 7.45 7.38
N THR A 13 -18.30 6.23 7.74
CA THR A 13 -17.74 5.55 8.92
C THR A 13 -16.41 4.88 8.55
N ASN A 14 -16.34 4.31 7.34
CA ASN A 14 -15.24 3.45 6.90
C ASN A 14 -14.85 3.69 5.43
N ALA A 15 -13.59 3.37 5.08
CA ALA A 15 -13.08 3.43 3.70
C ALA A 15 -13.92 2.62 2.69
N GLU A 16 -14.58 1.55 3.13
CA GLU A 16 -15.43 0.71 2.28
C GLU A 16 -16.69 1.45 1.81
N GLU A 17 -17.29 2.29 2.66
CA GLU A 17 -18.46 3.09 2.30
C GLU A 17 -18.08 4.15 1.24
N VAL A 18 -16.90 4.76 1.40
CA VAL A 18 -16.33 5.68 0.41
C VAL A 18 -16.10 4.99 -0.93
N ARG A 19 -15.62 3.73 -0.94
CA ARG A 19 -15.45 2.93 -2.16
C ARG A 19 -16.80 2.60 -2.83
N LYS A 20 -17.85 2.31 -2.06
CA LYS A 20 -19.20 2.08 -2.61
C LYS A 20 -19.76 3.35 -3.25
N GLU A 21 -19.59 4.50 -2.60
CA GLU A 21 -20.05 5.77 -3.15
C GLU A 21 -19.25 6.17 -4.40
N LEU A 22 -17.93 5.94 -4.42
CA LEU A 22 -17.11 6.12 -5.64
C LEU A 22 -17.64 5.29 -6.82
N LYS A 23 -18.05 4.03 -6.60
CA LYS A 23 -18.66 3.20 -7.66
C LYS A 23 -20.00 3.77 -8.15
N ARG A 24 -20.81 4.32 -7.24
CA ARG A 24 -22.07 5.00 -7.58
C ARG A 24 -21.81 6.22 -8.46
N VAL A 25 -20.85 7.06 -8.07
CA VAL A 25 -20.44 8.27 -8.80
C VAL A 25 -19.88 7.92 -10.18
N GLN A 26 -19.06 6.88 -10.29
CA GLN A 26 -18.57 6.39 -11.59
C GLN A 26 -19.71 5.94 -12.52
N SER A 27 -20.74 5.28 -11.97
CA SER A 27 -21.93 4.89 -12.74
C SER A 27 -22.71 6.11 -13.25
N ILE A 28 -22.87 7.14 -12.41
CA ILE A 28 -23.50 8.41 -12.77
C ILE A 28 -22.70 9.12 -13.87
N LYS A 29 -21.37 9.20 -13.72
CA LYS A 29 -20.45 9.75 -14.71
C LYS A 29 -20.55 9.03 -16.05
N CYS A 30 -20.63 7.70 -16.05
CA CYS A 30 -20.83 6.91 -17.26
C CYS A 30 -22.16 7.23 -17.96
N ARG A 31 -23.25 7.35 -17.19
CA ARG A 31 -24.58 7.74 -17.72
C ARG A 31 -24.56 9.16 -18.30
N LEU A 32 -23.97 10.12 -17.59
CA LEU A 32 -23.85 11.50 -18.05
C LEU A 32 -23.03 11.60 -19.35
N LYS A 33 -21.93 10.83 -19.49
CA LYS A 33 -21.15 10.76 -20.73
C LYS A 33 -21.96 10.31 -21.95
N LYS A 34 -23.09 9.61 -21.77
CA LYS A 34 -24.01 9.22 -22.85
C LYS A 34 -25.04 10.31 -23.19
N GLN A 35 -25.19 11.33 -22.34
CA GLN A 35 -26.16 12.43 -22.47
C GLN A 35 -25.47 13.76 -22.84
N LYS A 36 -24.45 13.74 -23.71
CA LYS A 36 -23.67 14.95 -24.06
C LYS A 36 -24.47 16.04 -24.77
N ALA A 37 -25.60 15.68 -25.40
CA ALA A 37 -26.47 16.62 -26.10
C ALA A 37 -27.39 17.41 -25.15
N ARG A 38 -27.28 17.20 -23.84
CA ARG A 38 -28.11 17.84 -22.82
C ARG A 38 -27.54 19.22 -22.49
N GLU A 39 -28.40 20.22 -22.36
CA GLU A 39 -27.99 21.62 -22.11
C GLU A 39 -27.25 21.81 -20.78
N ASP A 40 -27.61 21.04 -19.74
CA ASP A 40 -26.99 21.08 -18.40
C ASP A 40 -25.83 20.08 -18.22
N TYR A 41 -25.35 19.46 -19.31
CA TYR A 41 -24.30 18.43 -19.27
C TYR A 41 -23.02 18.94 -18.60
N GLU A 42 -22.53 20.12 -18.98
CA GLU A 42 -21.24 20.63 -18.48
C GLU A 42 -21.28 20.91 -16.98
N ALA A 43 -22.35 21.55 -16.51
CA ALA A 43 -22.55 21.85 -15.09
C ALA A 43 -22.60 20.55 -14.26
N ARG A 44 -23.42 19.58 -14.67
CA ARG A 44 -23.53 18.29 -13.97
C ARG A 44 -22.25 17.47 -14.03
N MET A 45 -21.52 17.50 -15.15
CA MET A 45 -20.26 16.79 -15.26
C MET A 45 -19.19 17.39 -14.33
N LYS A 46 -19.13 18.72 -14.22
CA LYS A 46 -18.22 19.42 -13.32
C LYS A 46 -18.51 19.07 -11.86
N GLU A 47 -19.77 19.14 -11.43
CA GLU A 47 -20.18 18.75 -10.08
C GLU A 47 -19.81 17.30 -9.75
N VAL A 48 -20.03 16.38 -10.69
CA VAL A 48 -19.69 14.96 -10.52
C VAL A 48 -18.17 14.75 -10.41
N LEU A 49 -17.37 15.49 -11.17
CA LEU A 49 -15.90 15.43 -11.10
C LEU A 49 -15.36 16.01 -9.78
N GLU A 50 -15.90 17.13 -9.32
CA GLU A 50 -15.54 17.76 -8.04
C GLU A 50 -15.91 16.85 -6.87
N TYR A 51 -17.08 16.22 -6.90
CA TYR A 51 -17.51 15.25 -5.89
C TYR A 51 -16.66 13.97 -5.93
N GLU A 52 -16.32 13.46 -7.12
CA GLU A 52 -15.39 12.32 -7.27
C GLU A 52 -14.02 12.64 -6.66
N GLN A 53 -13.51 13.86 -6.88
CA GLN A 53 -12.23 14.30 -6.34
C GLN A 53 -12.29 14.39 -4.80
N ALA A 54 -13.34 14.97 -4.25
CA ALA A 54 -13.55 15.04 -2.80
C ALA A 54 -13.61 13.63 -2.18
N LEU A 55 -14.31 12.67 -2.80
CA LEU A 55 -14.36 11.29 -2.32
C LEU A 55 -13.00 10.59 -2.38
N LYS A 56 -12.15 10.88 -3.38
CA LYS A 56 -10.78 10.35 -3.43
C LYS A 56 -9.94 10.88 -2.28
N GLU A 57 -10.07 12.15 -1.96
CA GLU A 57 -9.37 12.78 -0.83
C GLU A 57 -9.85 12.23 0.52
N VAL A 58 -11.16 12.02 0.69
CA VAL A 58 -11.71 11.35 1.88
C VAL A 58 -11.23 9.90 1.97
N ARG A 59 -11.18 9.17 0.85
CA ARG A 59 -10.61 7.81 0.85
C ARG A 59 -9.14 7.84 1.27
N ASP A 60 -8.35 8.77 0.75
CA ASP A 60 -6.94 8.92 1.09
C ASP A 60 -6.74 9.37 2.57
N TYR A 61 -7.75 9.98 3.21
CA TYR A 61 -7.76 10.25 4.65
C TYR A 61 -7.93 8.98 5.49
N PHE A 62 -8.86 8.09 5.09
CA PHE A 62 -9.06 6.81 5.79
C PHE A 62 -7.95 5.78 5.51
N GLU A 63 -7.40 5.78 4.30
CA GLU A 63 -6.31 4.91 3.87
C GLU A 63 -5.18 5.77 3.31
N PRO A 64 -4.26 6.25 4.16
CA PRO A 64 -3.14 7.03 3.69
C PRO A 64 -2.35 6.21 2.65
N LYS A 65 -2.00 6.87 1.54
CA LYS A 65 -1.22 6.23 0.49
C LYS A 65 0.08 5.70 1.09
N LYS A 66 0.38 4.43 0.82
CA LYS A 66 1.68 3.85 1.16
C LYS A 66 2.78 4.74 0.58
N LYS A 67 3.84 4.97 1.37
CA LYS A 67 5.02 5.69 0.89
C LYS A 67 5.51 4.99 -0.39
N PRO A 68 5.93 5.73 -1.44
CA PRO A 68 6.55 5.11 -2.59
C PRO A 68 7.90 4.50 -2.18
N VAL A 69 8.29 3.41 -2.84
CA VAL A 69 9.55 2.69 -2.56
C VAL A 69 10.76 3.62 -2.63
N THR A 70 10.71 4.66 -3.48
CA THR A 70 11.75 5.69 -3.63
C THR A 70 11.94 6.58 -2.39
N GLN A 71 11.08 6.48 -1.39
CA GLN A 71 11.13 7.25 -0.13
C GLN A 71 11.26 6.34 1.09
N PHE A 72 11.55 5.05 0.90
CA PHE A 72 11.73 4.14 2.01
C PHE A 72 13.00 4.46 2.77
N THR A 73 12.87 4.53 4.09
CA THR A 73 14.00 4.52 5.01
C THR A 73 14.40 3.08 5.32
N TRP A 74 15.55 2.90 5.98
CA TRP A 74 15.98 1.56 6.42
C TRP A 74 14.93 0.90 7.33
N ASP A 75 14.32 1.66 8.24
CA ASP A 75 13.29 1.18 9.15
C ASP A 75 12.04 0.70 8.38
N ASP A 76 11.65 1.41 7.31
CA ASP A 76 10.55 0.99 6.45
C ASP A 76 10.88 -0.32 5.72
N ILE A 77 12.14 -0.52 5.31
CA ILE A 77 12.60 -1.73 4.62
C ILE A 77 12.63 -2.95 5.55
N GLN A 78 13.06 -2.76 6.80
CA GLN A 78 13.14 -3.85 7.78
C GLN A 78 11.77 -4.44 8.12
N GLN A 79 10.69 -3.66 7.97
CA GLN A 79 9.32 -4.12 8.19
C GLN A 79 8.76 -4.95 7.03
N LEU A 80 9.43 -4.99 5.87
CA LEU A 80 8.94 -5.71 4.70
C LEU A 80 9.14 -7.22 4.86
N ASP A 81 8.10 -7.97 4.47
CA ASP A 81 8.20 -9.42 4.30
C ASP A 81 9.03 -9.79 3.05
N TYR A 82 9.27 -11.09 2.83
CA TYR A 82 10.07 -11.54 1.70
C TYR A 82 9.45 -11.22 0.34
N GLU A 83 8.12 -11.35 0.20
CA GLU A 83 7.44 -11.04 -1.05
C GLU A 83 7.41 -9.54 -1.34
N GLU A 84 7.11 -8.73 -0.32
CA GLU A 84 7.09 -7.28 -0.36
C GLU A 84 8.49 -6.73 -0.68
N THR A 85 9.53 -7.30 -0.08
CA THR A 85 10.92 -6.99 -0.42
C THR A 85 11.22 -7.29 -1.88
N MET A 86 10.81 -8.46 -2.39
CA MET A 86 10.99 -8.81 -3.80
C MET A 86 10.20 -7.90 -4.75
N LYS A 87 8.98 -7.50 -4.38
CA LYS A 87 8.17 -6.52 -5.14
C LYS A 87 8.83 -5.14 -5.14
N ALA A 88 9.36 -4.70 -4.01
CA ALA A 88 10.09 -3.43 -3.88
C ALA A 88 11.36 -3.42 -4.74
N ILE A 89 12.13 -4.52 -4.76
CA ILE A 89 13.31 -4.66 -5.63
C ILE A 89 12.92 -4.52 -7.11
N LYS A 90 11.89 -5.23 -7.56
CA LYS A 90 11.42 -5.11 -8.96
C LYS A 90 10.96 -3.69 -9.30
N SER A 91 10.26 -3.04 -8.37
CA SER A 91 9.78 -1.67 -8.54
C SER A 91 10.95 -0.68 -8.66
N ILE A 92 11.96 -0.76 -7.79
CA ILE A 92 13.10 0.15 -7.83
C ILE A 92 13.97 -0.08 -9.06
N GLN A 93 14.15 -1.33 -9.48
CA GLN A 93 14.88 -1.67 -10.72
C GLN A 93 14.18 -1.12 -11.97
N SER A 94 12.86 -1.21 -12.03
CA SER A 94 12.09 -0.60 -13.11
C SER A 94 12.25 0.92 -13.11
N LYS A 95 12.17 1.56 -11.95
CA LYS A 95 12.39 3.02 -11.82
C LYS A 95 13.80 3.41 -12.27
N LYS A 96 14.85 2.68 -11.87
CA LYS A 96 16.23 2.88 -12.33
C LYS A 96 16.34 2.88 -13.86
N CYS A 97 15.74 1.88 -14.51
CA CYS A 97 15.74 1.76 -15.98
C CYS A 97 15.06 2.97 -16.66
N ASN A 98 13.97 3.47 -16.07
CA ASN A 98 13.25 4.61 -16.62
C ASN A 98 13.97 5.95 -16.41
N VAL A 99 14.70 6.10 -15.30
CA VAL A 99 15.35 7.38 -14.96
C VAL A 99 16.76 7.51 -15.50
N GLN A 100 17.44 6.42 -15.86
CA GLN A 100 18.85 6.46 -16.28
C GLN A 100 19.11 7.32 -17.53
N PHE A 101 18.08 7.55 -18.36
CA PHE A 101 18.17 8.35 -19.58
C PHE A 101 17.67 9.79 -19.42
N LEU A 102 17.30 10.21 -18.20
CA LEU A 102 16.77 11.57 -17.97
C LEU A 102 17.84 12.65 -18.05
N THR A 103 19.11 12.30 -17.87
CA THR A 103 20.25 13.22 -17.92
C THR A 103 21.33 12.64 -18.84
N GLU A 104 22.09 13.52 -19.51
CA GLU A 104 23.21 13.10 -20.37
C GLU A 104 24.34 12.43 -19.57
N ARG A 105 24.54 12.87 -18.32
CA ARG A 105 25.47 12.26 -17.38
C ARG A 105 24.70 11.59 -16.25
N ILE A 106 25.02 10.32 -16.01
CA ILE A 106 24.39 9.49 -14.96
C ILE A 106 24.76 9.99 -13.56
N GLU A 107 25.96 10.58 -13.41
CA GLU A 107 26.47 11.12 -12.15
C GLU A 107 25.66 12.31 -11.64
N ASP A 108 25.01 13.05 -12.52
CA ASP A 108 24.19 14.22 -12.17
C ASP A 108 22.73 13.81 -11.87
N ASN A 109 22.40 12.54 -12.04
CA ASN A 109 21.05 12.03 -11.89
C ASN A 109 20.75 11.64 -10.44
N VAL A 110 20.30 12.63 -9.66
CA VAL A 110 19.92 12.45 -8.25
C VAL A 110 18.84 11.36 -8.06
N GLU A 111 17.89 11.23 -9.00
CA GLU A 111 16.86 10.19 -8.92
C GLU A 111 17.45 8.79 -9.11
N TYR A 112 18.38 8.63 -10.04
CA TYR A 112 19.06 7.36 -10.29
C TYR A 112 19.94 6.97 -9.11
N GLN A 113 20.69 7.91 -8.53
CA GLN A 113 21.53 7.66 -7.36
C GLN A 113 20.71 7.16 -6.16
N LYS A 114 19.62 7.86 -5.82
CA LYS A 114 18.71 7.43 -4.75
C LYS A 114 18.10 6.05 -5.02
N ALA A 115 17.77 5.76 -6.27
CA ALA A 115 17.24 4.45 -6.62
C ALA A 115 18.29 3.33 -6.48
N CYS A 116 19.58 3.62 -6.74
CA CYS A 116 20.69 2.71 -6.47
C CYS A 116 20.90 2.47 -4.97
N GLU A 117 20.83 3.52 -4.14
CA GLU A 117 20.96 3.42 -2.68
C GLU A 117 19.87 2.50 -2.10
N ILE A 118 18.62 2.74 -2.47
CA ILE A 118 17.47 1.95 -2.00
C ILE A 118 17.56 0.50 -2.49
N GLU A 119 18.04 0.27 -3.71
CA GLU A 119 18.27 -1.09 -4.21
C GLU A 119 19.30 -1.84 -3.35
N GLN A 120 20.41 -1.19 -2.97
CA GLN A 120 21.41 -1.81 -2.10
C GLN A 120 20.82 -2.19 -0.74
N MET A 121 20.05 -1.29 -0.14
CA MET A 121 19.36 -1.55 1.13
C MET A 121 18.39 -2.74 1.02
N LEU A 122 17.58 -2.80 -0.05
CA LEU A 122 16.65 -3.91 -0.28
C LEU A 122 17.36 -5.24 -0.53
N LEU A 123 18.50 -5.24 -1.23
CA LEU A 123 19.30 -6.43 -1.47
C LEU A 123 19.98 -6.93 -0.19
N GLU A 124 20.40 -6.02 0.69
CA GLU A 124 20.94 -6.36 2.00
C GLU A 124 19.86 -6.96 2.90
N HIS A 125 18.69 -6.33 2.98
CA HIS A 125 17.54 -6.90 3.68
C HIS A 125 17.19 -8.28 3.14
N LYS A 126 17.11 -8.45 1.82
CA LYS A 126 16.86 -9.76 1.18
C LYS A 126 17.84 -10.85 1.62
N LYS A 127 19.12 -10.54 1.87
CA LYS A 127 20.08 -11.54 2.39
C LYS A 127 19.77 -11.98 3.82
N ASN A 128 19.14 -11.10 4.60
CA ASN A 128 18.80 -11.32 6.01
C ASN A 128 17.43 -12.00 6.21
N ILE A 129 16.54 -11.94 5.22
CA ILE A 129 15.23 -12.61 5.24
C ILE A 129 15.21 -13.85 4.35
N LYS A 130 14.80 -14.99 4.90
CA LYS A 130 14.58 -16.22 4.13
C LYS A 130 13.12 -16.29 3.66
N PRO A 131 12.84 -16.84 2.46
CA PRO A 131 11.46 -17.14 2.08
C PRO A 131 10.88 -18.12 3.10
N VAL A 132 9.64 -17.87 3.53
CA VAL A 132 8.86 -18.88 4.22
C VAL A 132 8.44 -19.87 3.14
N GLU A 133 8.88 -21.12 3.23
CA GLU A 133 8.44 -22.17 2.31
C GLU A 133 6.94 -22.41 2.52
N ASP A 134 6.13 -22.20 1.47
CA ASP A 134 4.67 -22.42 1.45
C ASP A 134 4.26 -23.85 1.89
N THR A 135 5.22 -24.78 1.93
CA THR A 135 4.99 -26.20 2.19
C THR A 135 5.15 -26.63 3.64
N VAL A 136 5.74 -25.81 4.52
CA VAL A 136 6.23 -26.34 5.82
C VAL A 136 5.20 -26.22 6.94
N VAL A 137 4.27 -25.26 6.92
CA VAL A 137 3.35 -25.05 8.04
C VAL A 137 1.89 -25.00 7.59
N ARG A 138 1.08 -25.94 8.07
CA ARG A 138 -0.35 -25.98 7.75
C ARG A 138 -1.07 -24.87 8.52
N LYS A 139 -2.07 -24.25 7.89
CA LYS A 139 -2.93 -23.22 8.54
C LYS A 139 -3.53 -23.70 9.87
N SER A 140 -3.79 -25.00 10.02
CA SER A 140 -4.25 -25.63 11.27
C SER A 140 -3.21 -25.55 12.39
N GLU A 141 -1.93 -25.72 12.08
CA GLU A 141 -0.84 -25.68 13.07
C GLU A 141 -0.62 -24.25 13.56
N ILE A 142 -0.68 -23.26 12.66
CA ILE A 142 -0.62 -21.82 13.02
C ILE A 142 -1.81 -21.45 13.92
N LYS A 143 -3.01 -21.91 13.57
CA LYS A 143 -4.22 -21.63 14.37
C LYS A 143 -4.12 -22.23 15.78
N ASN A 144 -3.67 -23.48 15.89
CA ASN A 144 -3.45 -24.13 17.19
C ASN A 144 -2.40 -23.38 18.03
N LEU A 145 -1.36 -22.84 17.38
CA LEU A 145 -0.33 -22.06 18.07
C LEU A 145 -0.86 -20.73 18.60
N ILE A 146 -1.69 -20.03 17.81
CA ILE A 146 -2.36 -18.79 18.23
C ILE A 146 -3.29 -19.06 19.42
N GLU A 147 -4.14 -20.08 19.33
CA GLU A 147 -5.06 -20.45 20.43
C GLU A 147 -4.29 -20.83 21.71
N HIS A 148 -3.16 -21.54 21.58
CA HIS A 148 -2.29 -21.87 22.71
C HIS A 148 -1.65 -20.63 23.34
N LEU A 149 -1.20 -19.66 22.53
CA LEU A 149 -0.58 -18.42 23.02
C LEU A 149 -1.60 -17.44 23.63
N GLU A 150 -2.81 -17.35 23.07
CA GLU A 150 -3.91 -16.54 23.62
C GLU A 150 -4.41 -17.06 24.97
N GLY A 151 -4.26 -18.36 25.23
CA GLY A 151 -4.55 -18.99 26.52
C GLY A 151 -3.48 -18.78 27.60
N LEU A 152 -2.33 -18.20 27.26
CA LEU A 152 -1.23 -17.95 28.20
C LEU A 152 -1.27 -16.52 28.75
N GLU A 153 -0.74 -16.34 29.96
CA GLU A 153 -0.64 -15.05 30.63
C GLU A 153 0.19 -14.02 29.82
N PRO A 154 -0.06 -12.71 30.00
CA PRO A 154 0.44 -11.63 29.12
C PRO A 154 1.97 -11.45 29.05
N LYS A 155 2.77 -12.26 29.76
CA LYS A 155 4.23 -12.30 29.66
C LYS A 155 4.69 -13.70 29.27
N VAL A 156 4.49 -14.04 27.99
CA VAL A 156 5.14 -15.22 27.41
C VAL A 156 6.56 -14.85 27.01
N ASP A 157 7.53 -15.62 27.50
CA ASP A 157 8.94 -15.43 27.16
C ASP A 157 9.17 -15.69 25.67
N ARG A 158 9.97 -14.84 25.03
CA ARG A 158 10.30 -14.93 23.60
C ARG A 158 10.94 -16.27 23.28
N ASP A 159 11.78 -16.79 24.17
CA ASP A 159 12.48 -18.06 23.98
C ASP A 159 11.52 -19.26 24.01
N TYR A 160 10.44 -19.17 24.80
CA TYR A 160 9.39 -20.19 24.84
C TYR A 160 8.61 -20.25 23.53
N VAL A 161 8.27 -19.09 22.96
CA VAL A 161 7.60 -19.02 21.65
C VAL A 161 8.51 -19.57 20.55
N ILE A 162 9.80 -19.24 20.57
CA ILE A 162 10.78 -19.75 19.60
C ILE A 162 10.93 -21.27 19.72
N ASP A 163 10.95 -21.84 20.93
CA ASP A 163 11.02 -23.30 21.13
C ASP A 163 9.78 -24.03 20.63
N LEU A 164 8.58 -23.46 20.86
CA LEU A 164 7.32 -23.97 20.33
C LEU A 164 7.31 -23.97 18.79
N LEU A 165 7.77 -22.88 18.18
CA LEU A 165 7.87 -22.77 16.72
C LEU A 165 8.88 -23.75 16.13
N ARG A 166 10.02 -23.98 16.81
CA ARG A 166 11.01 -24.99 16.40
C ARG A 166 10.47 -26.41 16.40
N LYS A 167 9.47 -26.73 17.24
CA LYS A 167 8.84 -28.06 17.28
C LYS A 167 7.85 -28.31 16.13
N LEU A 168 7.46 -27.27 15.40
CA LEU A 168 6.59 -27.35 14.23
C LEU A 168 7.37 -27.34 12.90
N MET A 169 8.69 -27.15 12.95
CA MET A 169 9.61 -27.30 11.82
C MET A 169 10.24 -28.69 11.82
#